data_AF-A0AAD7MC65-F1
#
_entry.id   AF-A0AAD7MC65-F1
#
_cell.length_a   1.000
_cell.length_b   1.000
_cell.length_c   1.000
_cell.angle_alpha   90.00
_cell.angle_beta   90.00
_cell.angle_gamma   90.00
#
_symmetry.space_group_name_H-M   'P 1'
#
loop_
_entity.id
_entity.type
_entity.pdbx_description
1 polymer ?
#
loop_
_entity_poly.entity_id
_entity_poly.type
_entity_poly.pdbx_seq_one_letter_code
_entity_poly.pdbx_strand_id
1 'polypeptide(L)' 'FDNAKPSGTVVHMYSGLNRPQCSVLTQLCTSHIGLTAFLYHFHLAPSPDCPLCLVPEMVSHFLLQRLTLIMQ' A
#
# COMPACT_ATOMS: atom_id res chain seq x y z
N PHE A 1 20.19 2.90 14.31
CA PHE A 1 19.73 1.91 13.32
C PHE A 1 19.44 0.62 14.07
N ASP A 2 18.26 0.05 13.85
CA ASP A 2 17.94 -1.27 14.39
C ASP A 2 18.74 -2.31 13.60
N ASN A 3 19.55 -3.11 14.31
CA ASN A 3 20.35 -4.19 13.72
C ASN A 3 19.62 -5.54 13.83
N ALA A 4 18.38 -5.55 14.33
CA ALA A 4 17.57 -6.75 14.38
C ALA A 4 17.32 -7.28 12.96
N LYS A 5 17.42 -8.60 12.82
CA LYS A 5 17.01 -9.28 11.60
C LYS A 5 15.52 -9.05 11.38
N PRO A 6 15.06 -8.81 10.13
CA PRO A 6 13.64 -8.81 9.82
C PRO A 6 12.97 -10.11 10.30
N SER A 7 11.73 -10.00 10.79
CA SER A 7 10.96 -11.17 11.20
C SER A 7 10.75 -12.13 10.03
N GLY A 8 10.54 -13.42 10.34
CA GLY A 8 10.25 -14.44 9.30
C GLY A 8 9.06 -14.06 8.42
N THR A 9 8.05 -13.42 9.00
CA THR A 9 6.89 -12.88 8.28
C THR A 9 7.29 -11.83 7.23
N VAL A 10 8.15 -10.88 7.59
CA VAL A 10 8.63 -9.86 6.64
C VAL A 10 9.44 -10.51 5.53
N VAL A 11 10.32 -11.46 5.85
CA VAL A 11 11.10 -12.19 4.83
C VAL A 11 10.18 -12.94 3.87
N HIS A 12 9.14 -13.61 4.39
CA HIS A 12 8.16 -14.30 3.57
C HIS A 12 7.34 -13.35 2.69
N MET A 13 6.97 -12.17 3.21
CA MET A 13 6.22 -11.14 2.47
C MET A 13 6.97 -10.66 1.21
N TYR A 14 8.30 -10.57 1.26
CA TYR A 14 9.13 -10.21 0.10
C TYR A 14 9.57 -11.41 -0.74
N SER A 15 9.27 -12.65 -0.32
CA SER A 15 9.73 -13.84 -1.03
C SER A 15 9.09 -13.93 -2.43
N GLY A 16 9.92 -14.19 -3.45
CA GLY A 16 9.49 -14.27 -4.85
C GLY A 16 9.31 -12.92 -5.55
N LEU A 17 9.46 -11.79 -4.85
CA LEU A 17 9.42 -10.46 -5.47
C LEU A 17 10.80 -10.05 -5.98
N ASN A 18 10.82 -9.36 -7.12
CA ASN A 18 12.03 -8.70 -7.61
C ASN A 18 12.26 -7.36 -6.89
N ARG A 19 13.47 -6.80 -7.03
CA ARG A 19 13.86 -5.56 -6.33
C ARG A 19 12.91 -4.37 -6.59
N PRO A 20 12.46 -4.07 -7.83
CA PRO A 20 11.44 -3.05 -8.06
C PRO A 20 10.14 -3.29 -7.28
N GLN A 21 9.62 -4.51 -7.29
CA GLN A 21 8.41 -4.87 -6.57
C GLN A 21 8.58 -4.70 -5.06
N CYS A 22 9.71 -5.14 -4.49
CA CYS A 22 10.02 -4.92 -3.07
C CYS A 22 10.05 -3.42 -2.73
N SER A 23 10.62 -2.58 -3.61
CA SER A 23 10.68 -1.14 -3.39
C SER A 23 9.29 -0.51 -3.36
N VAL A 24 8.44 -0.85 -4.34
CA VAL A 24 7.05 -0.40 -4.38
C VAL A 24 6.28 -0.83 -3.14
N LEU A 25 6.40 -2.11 -2.75
CA LEU A 25 5.73 -2.65 -1.57
C LEU A 25 6.17 -1.91 -0.30
N THR A 26 7.48 -1.65 -0.16
CA THR A 26 8.00 -0.84 0.96
C THR A 26 7.38 0.55 0.97
N GLN A 27 7.36 1.23 -0.18
CA GLN A 27 6.83 2.60 -0.30
C GLN A 27 5.33 2.67 0.01
N LEU A 28 4.55 1.66 -0.40
CA LEU A 28 3.13 1.55 -0.05
C LEU A 28 2.94 1.35 1.47
N CYS A 29 3.70 0.43 2.06
CA CYS A 29 3.62 0.14 3.50
C CYS A 29 4.05 1.33 4.36
N THR A 30 5.01 2.15 3.91
CA THR A 30 5.48 3.34 4.62
C THR A 30 4.73 4.61 4.25
N SER A 31 3.64 4.51 3.46
CA SER A 31 2.85 5.65 2.99
C SER A 31 3.66 6.71 2.22
N HIS A 32 4.76 6.29 1.58
CA HIS A 32 5.57 7.16 0.72
C HIS A 32 4.89 7.40 -0.64
N ILE A 33 4.09 6.43 -1.11
CA ILE A 33 3.24 6.58 -2.29
C ILE A 33 1.79 6.24 -1.96
N GLY A 34 0.85 6.91 -2.62
CA GLY A 34 -0.58 6.62 -2.50
C GLY A 34 -0.95 5.31 -3.18
N LEU A 35 -1.77 4.50 -2.52
CA LEU A 35 -2.29 3.23 -3.04
C LEU A 35 -3.09 3.47 -4.32
N THR A 36 -4.05 4.38 -4.27
CA THR A 36 -4.98 4.58 -5.38
C THR A 36 -4.34 5.31 -6.54
N ALA A 37 -3.40 6.23 -6.25
CA ALA A 37 -2.52 6.81 -7.27
C ALA A 37 -1.63 5.77 -7.95
N PHE A 38 -1.06 4.83 -7.19
CA PHE A 38 -0.28 3.71 -7.74
C PHE A 38 -1.16 2.82 -8.63
N LEU A 39 -2.36 2.44 -8.18
CA LEU A 39 -3.29 1.62 -8.97
C LEU A 39 -3.78 2.34 -10.23
N TYR A 40 -4.04 3.65 -10.15
CA TYR A 40 -4.44 4.46 -11.29
C TYR A 40 -3.36 4.49 -12.39
N HIS A 41 -2.08 4.58 -12.00
CA HIS A 41 -0.97 4.52 -12.95
C HIS A 41 -0.94 3.22 -13.79
N PHE A 42 -1.40 2.11 -13.22
CA PHE A 42 -1.53 0.83 -13.91
C PHE A 42 -2.93 0.58 -14.49
N HIS A 43 -3.81 1.59 -14.51
CA HIS A 43 -5.19 1.49 -14.97
C HIS A 43 -6.04 0.46 -14.20
N LEU A 44 -5.68 0.19 -12.94
CA LEU A 44 -6.41 -0.71 -12.04
C LEU A 44 -7.42 0.03 -11.16
N ALA A 45 -7.38 1.36 -11.15
CA ALA A 45 -8.35 2.22 -10.49
C ALA A 45 -8.85 3.31 -11.47
N PRO A 46 -10.10 3.79 -11.33
CA PRO A 46 -10.67 4.79 -12.24
C PRO A 46 -10.21 6.23 -11.96
N SER A 47 -9.68 6.50 -10.76
CA SER A 47 -9.20 7.81 -10.30
C SER A 47 -7.99 7.60 -9.39
N PRO A 48 -7.05 8.55 -9.28
CA PRO A 48 -5.97 8.52 -8.28
C PRO A 48 -6.43 8.82 -6.85
N ASP A 49 -7.63 9.39 -6.68
CA ASP A 49 -8.17 9.80 -5.38
C ASP A 49 -9.16 8.79 -4.80
N CYS A 50 -9.29 8.80 -3.47
CA CYS A 50 -10.32 8.03 -2.77
C CYS A 50 -11.71 8.46 -3.30
N PRO A 51 -12.58 7.52 -3.72
CA PRO A 51 -13.90 7.86 -4.26
C PRO A 51 -14.85 8.45 -3.22
N LEU A 52 -14.56 8.29 -1.93
CA LEU A 52 -15.39 8.81 -0.83
C LEU A 52 -14.86 10.16 -0.31
N CYS A 53 -13.54 10.25 -0.10
CA CYS A 53 -12.92 11.40 0.55
C CYS A 53 -12.35 12.42 -0.44
N LEU A 54 -12.21 12.06 -1.72
CA LEU A 54 -11.64 12.89 -2.79
C LEU A 54 -10.22 13.43 -2.47
N VAL A 55 -9.43 12.60 -1.78
CA VAL A 55 -8.03 12.88 -1.45
C VAL A 55 -7.15 11.67 -1.82
N PRO A 56 -5.83 11.85 -1.99
CA PRO A 56 -4.91 10.74 -2.21
C PRO A 56 -5.06 9.66 -1.14
N GLU A 57 -5.37 8.44 -1.56
CA GLU A 57 -5.62 7.33 -0.65
C GLU A 57 -4.33 6.57 -0.34
N MET A 58 -3.95 6.50 0.94
CA MET A 58 -2.85 5.67 1.44
C MET A 58 -3.37 4.29 1.86
N VAL A 59 -2.47 3.31 2.01
CA VAL A 59 -2.83 1.96 2.47
C VAL A 59 -3.54 1.98 3.84
N SER A 60 -3.10 2.84 4.76
CA SER A 60 -3.72 3.01 6.07
C SER A 60 -5.14 3.56 6.00
N HIS A 61 -5.38 4.57 5.15
CA HIS A 61 -6.73 5.07 4.86
C HIS A 61 -7.62 3.93 4.35
N PHE A 62 -7.15 3.18 3.35
CA PHE A 62 -7.92 2.09 2.77
C PHE A 62 -8.31 1.03 3.84
N LEU A 63 -7.32 0.58 4.63
CA LEU A 63 -7.53 -0.47 5.62
C LEU A 63 -8.40 -0.04 6.81
N LEU A 64 -8.21 1.18 7.32
CA LEU A 64 -8.82 1.62 8.57
C LEU A 64 -10.12 2.41 8.38
N GLN A 65 -10.24 3.17 7.30
CA GLN A 65 -11.44 3.98 7.02
C GLN A 65 -12.32 3.34 5.96
N ARG A 66 -11.78 2.95 4.79
CA ARG A 66 -12.64 2.44 3.70
C ARG A 66 -13.19 1.04 3.97
N LEU A 67 -12.34 0.07 4.30
CA LEU A 67 -12.82 -1.30 4.52
C LEU A 67 -13.81 -1.37 5.69
N THR A 68 -13.55 -0.61 6.76
CA THR A 68 -14.46 -0.52 7.92
C THR A 68 -15.84 0.00 7.53
N LEU A 69 -15.93 1.02 6.66
CA LEU A 69 -17.21 1.57 6.20
C LEU A 69 -17.99 0.62 5.26
N ILE A 70 -17.31 -0.34 4.61
CA ILE A 70 -17.96 -1.33 3.73
C ILE A 70 -18.50 -2.53 4.51
N MET A 71 -18.00 -2.77 5.73
CA MET A 71 -18.40 -3.89 6.59
C MET A 71 -19.49 -3.52 7.62
N GLN A 72 -20.11 -2.35 7.49
CA GLN A 72 -21.25 -1.88 8.29
C GLN A 72 -22.52 -1.83 7.45
#